data_AF-A0AAE3RD12-F1
#
_entry.id   AF-A0AAE3RD12-F1
#
_cell.length_a   1.000
_cell.length_b   1.000
_cell.length_c   1.000
_cell.angle_alpha   90.00
_cell.angle_beta   90.00
_cell.angle_gamma   90.00
#
_symmetry.space_group_name_H-M   'P 1'
#
loop_
_entity.id
_entity.type
_entity.pdbx_description
1 polymer ?
#
loop_
_entity_poly.entity_id
_entity_poly.type
_entity_poly.pdbx_seq_one_letter_code
_entity_poly.pdbx_strand_id
1 'polypeptide(L)'
;MYYADFSESQKLQMIEELLNYQNDKSLSALPVQCYNPKISKVYTGVVTEYSLQVEALFLINQIYFEDPYIYSPFPLLLDKNTNTLNEEKTIQTAFKSYRIWYNKIRSIGIVASREQHIAPLDKNIVWYSGSSW
;
A
#
# COMPACT_ATOMS: atom_id res chain seq x y z
N MET A 1 -5.18 6.55 -20.91
CA MET A 1 -4.12 5.58 -20.56
C MET A 1 -4.79 4.22 -20.55
N TYR A 2 -4.47 3.34 -21.50
CA TYR A 2 -5.06 2.00 -21.55
C TYR A 2 -4.55 1.22 -20.34
N TYR A 3 -5.43 0.90 -19.38
CA TYR A 3 -5.09 -0.11 -18.39
C TYR A 3 -5.01 -1.43 -19.14
N ALA A 4 -3.84 -2.08 -19.11
CA ALA A 4 -3.78 -3.48 -19.50
C ALA A 4 -4.71 -4.23 -18.55
N ASP A 5 -5.74 -4.87 -19.11
CA ASP A 5 -6.76 -5.54 -18.32
C ASP A 5 -6.19 -6.90 -17.88
N PHE A 6 -5.36 -6.86 -16.83
CA PHE A 6 -4.74 -8.05 -16.28
C PHE A 6 -5.81 -8.97 -15.68
N SER A 7 -5.69 -10.27 -15.94
CA SER A 7 -6.54 -11.28 -15.31
C SER A 7 -6.35 -11.25 -13.79
N GLU A 8 -7.33 -11.79 -13.06
CA GLU A 8 -7.22 -11.91 -11.61
C GLU A 8 -5.98 -12.71 -11.18
N SER A 9 -5.66 -13.79 -11.90
CA SER A 9 -4.47 -14.59 -11.64
C SER A 9 -3.17 -13.80 -11.83
N GLN A 10 -3.08 -12.96 -12.86
CA GLN A 10 -1.93 -12.08 -13.10
C GLN A 10 -1.79 -11.04 -11.99
N LYS A 11 -2.90 -10.41 -11.58
CA LYS A 11 -2.89 -9.44 -10.48
C LYS A 11 -2.43 -10.08 -9.17
N LEU A 12 -2.92 -11.27 -8.83
CA LEU A 12 -2.47 -12.02 -7.65
C LEU A 12 -0.97 -12.36 -7.72
N GLN A 13 -0.48 -12.80 -8.89
CA GLN A 13 0.94 -13.08 -9.08
C GLN A 13 1.80 -11.82 -8.89
N MET A 14 1.40 -10.68 -9.46
CA MET A 14 2.11 -9.41 -9.28
C MET A 14 2.17 -8.99 -7.81
N ILE A 15 1.07 -9.17 -7.06
CA ILE A 15 1.05 -8.90 -5.62
C ILE A 15 2.03 -9.82 -4.88
N GLU A 16 2.05 -11.11 -5.19
CA GLU A 16 3.00 -12.08 -4.60
C GLU A 16 4.46 -11.70 -4.85
N GLU A 17 4.78 -11.28 -6.07
CA GLU A 17 6.12 -10.81 -6.45
C GLU A 17 6.51 -9.55 -5.68
N LEU A 18 5.61 -8.56 -5.58
CA LEU A 18 5.85 -7.32 -4.84
C LEU A 18 6.07 -7.58 -3.34
N LEU A 19 5.41 -8.59 -2.76
CA LEU A 19 5.62 -8.96 -1.36
C LEU A 19 7.04 -9.48 -1.08
N ASN A 20 7.82 -9.87 -2.11
CA ASN A 20 9.21 -10.31 -1.93
C ASN A 20 10.19 -9.15 -1.70
N TYR A 21 9.76 -7.89 -1.90
CA TYR A 21 10.55 -6.69 -1.60
C TYR A 21 10.66 -6.37 -0.11
N GLN A 22 10.12 -7.20 0.79
CA GLN A 22 10.10 -6.97 2.25
C GLN A 22 11.47 -6.62 2.86
N ASN A 23 12.57 -7.08 2.27
CA ASN A 23 13.92 -6.84 2.78
C ASN A 23 14.74 -5.87 1.90
N ASP A 24 14.16 -5.32 0.84
CA ASP A 24 14.84 -4.41 -0.07
C ASP A 24 14.74 -2.96 0.41
N LYS A 25 15.77 -2.54 1.15
CA LYS A 25 15.87 -1.19 1.74
C LYS A 25 16.42 -0.14 0.76
N SER A 26 16.63 -0.51 -0.51
CA SER A 26 17.07 0.46 -1.52
C SER A 26 16.08 1.61 -1.61
N LEU A 27 16.57 2.82 -1.88
CA LEU A 27 15.69 3.98 -2.05
C LEU A 27 14.92 3.88 -3.36
N SER A 28 13.65 4.31 -3.33
CA SER A 28 12.86 4.55 -4.52
C SER A 28 13.47 5.71 -5.30
N ALA A 29 13.46 5.59 -6.64
CA ALA A 29 13.84 6.70 -7.51
C ALA A 29 12.76 7.80 -7.56
N LEU A 30 11.57 7.53 -7.03
CA LEU A 30 10.45 8.46 -7.01
C LEU A 30 10.41 9.24 -5.68
N PRO A 31 10.09 10.55 -5.72
CA PRO A 31 9.93 11.33 -4.51
C PRO A 31 8.60 11.04 -3.83
N VAL A 32 8.51 11.35 -2.53
CA VAL A 32 7.22 11.39 -1.84
C VAL A 32 6.35 12.48 -2.47
N GLN A 33 5.24 12.07 -3.07
CA GLN A 33 4.26 12.98 -3.67
C GLN A 33 2.82 12.55 -3.37
N CYS A 34 1.91 13.51 -3.46
CA CYS A 34 0.48 13.29 -3.28
C CYS A 34 -0.16 12.84 -4.61
N TYR A 35 -0.72 11.64 -4.65
CA TYR A 35 -1.42 11.10 -5.82
C TYR A 35 -2.93 11.41 -5.82
N ASN A 36 -3.49 11.91 -4.71
CA ASN A 36 -4.87 12.41 -4.65
C ASN A 36 -4.99 13.71 -3.82
N PRO A 37 -4.71 14.89 -4.42
CA PRO A 37 -4.70 16.16 -3.71
C PRO A 37 -6.09 16.64 -3.29
N LYS A 38 -7.18 16.07 -3.82
CA LYS A 38 -8.55 16.50 -3.52
C LYS A 38 -9.00 16.10 -2.11
N ILE A 39 -8.48 14.98 -1.60
CA ILE A 39 -8.86 14.43 -0.29
C ILE A 39 -7.73 14.53 0.74
N SER A 40 -6.52 14.87 0.29
CA SER A 40 -5.31 14.78 1.09
C SER A 40 -4.86 16.14 1.59
N LYS A 41 -4.38 16.20 2.83
CA LYS A 41 -3.71 17.39 3.34
C LYS A 41 -2.36 17.55 2.66
N VAL A 42 -1.93 18.80 2.49
CA VAL A 42 -0.56 19.11 2.03
C VAL A 42 0.42 18.45 3.01
N TYR A 43 1.28 17.58 2.49
CA TYR A 43 2.36 17.00 3.27
C TYR A 43 3.47 18.04 3.43
N THR A 44 3.69 18.51 4.66
CA THR A 44 4.75 19.48 5.01
C THR A 44 5.85 18.85 5.86
N GLY A 45 5.92 17.51 5.89
CA GLY A 45 6.89 16.78 6.68
C GLY A 45 8.27 16.73 6.03
N VAL A 46 9.24 16.21 6.78
CA VAL A 46 10.65 16.14 6.37
C VAL A 46 11.01 14.90 5.55
N VAL A 47 10.11 13.91 5.46
CA VAL A 47 10.39 12.67 4.72
C VAL A 47 10.10 12.91 3.24
N THR A 48 11.16 13.05 2.46
CA THR A 48 11.08 13.32 1.02
C THR A 48 11.33 12.08 0.16
N GLU A 49 11.86 11.02 0.75
CA GLU A 49 12.27 9.77 0.11
C GLU A 49 11.69 8.58 0.86
N TYR A 50 11.60 7.43 0.19
CA TYR A 50 11.10 6.19 0.77
C TYR A 50 11.75 4.98 0.10
N SER A 51 11.72 3.81 0.75
CA SER A 51 12.36 2.60 0.23
C SER A 51 11.49 1.85 -0.78
N LEU A 52 12.11 0.97 -1.56
CA LEU A 52 11.42 0.05 -2.47
C LEU A 52 10.44 -0.88 -1.76
N GLN A 53 10.68 -1.20 -0.49
CA GLN A 53 9.68 -1.82 0.40
C GLN A 53 8.36 -1.05 0.41
N VAL A 54 8.41 0.26 0.62
CA VAL A 54 7.21 1.11 0.70
C VAL A 54 6.58 1.28 -0.68
N GLU A 55 7.40 1.44 -1.73
CA GLU A 55 6.92 1.45 -3.12
C GLU A 55 6.14 0.17 -3.45
N ALA A 56 6.68 -1.00 -3.08
CA ALA A 56 6.03 -2.27 -3.36
C ALA A 56 4.65 -2.38 -2.71
N LEU A 57 4.52 -2.02 -1.43
CA LEU A 57 3.22 -2.01 -0.74
C LEU A 57 2.26 -0.98 -1.35
N PHE A 58 2.77 0.16 -1.81
CA PHE A 58 1.99 1.19 -2.48
C PHE A 58 1.47 0.72 -3.84
N LEU A 59 2.29 0.03 -4.63
CA LEU A 59 1.90 -0.56 -5.92
C LEU A 59 0.87 -1.68 -5.76
N ILE A 60 0.96 -2.48 -4.70
CA ILE A 60 -0.07 -3.49 -4.39
C ILE A 60 -1.45 -2.84 -4.28
N ASN A 61 -1.54 -1.65 -3.68
CA ASN A 61 -2.82 -0.95 -3.58
C ASN A 61 -3.37 -0.55 -4.96
N GLN A 62 -2.49 -0.12 -5.87
CA GLN A 62 -2.89 0.24 -7.25
C GLN A 62 -3.40 -0.96 -8.05
N ILE A 63 -2.91 -2.16 -7.75
CA ILE A 63 -3.41 -3.41 -8.34
C ILE A 63 -4.75 -3.79 -7.71
N TYR A 64 -4.89 -3.59 -6.39
CA TYR A 64 -5.98 -4.16 -5.62
C TYR A 64 -7.20 -3.26 -5.42
N PHE A 65 -7.09 -1.95 -5.28
CA PHE A 65 -8.26 -1.10 -5.03
C PHE A 65 -8.80 -0.50 -6.32
N GLU A 66 -10.09 -0.21 -6.37
CA GLU A 66 -10.70 0.53 -7.50
C GLU A 66 -10.28 2.00 -7.48
N ASP A 67 -10.28 2.61 -6.29
CA ASP A 67 -9.78 3.96 -6.04
C ASP A 67 -8.52 3.92 -5.15
N PRO A 68 -7.37 3.47 -5.67
CA PRO A 68 -6.18 3.21 -4.86
C PRO A 68 -5.65 4.44 -4.15
N TYR A 69 -5.79 5.61 -4.76
CA TYR A 69 -5.31 6.86 -4.17
C TYR A 69 -6.29 7.46 -3.15
N ILE A 70 -7.46 6.84 -2.91
CA ILE A 70 -8.29 7.13 -1.73
C ILE A 70 -7.74 6.38 -0.51
N TYR A 71 -7.37 5.12 -0.71
CA TYR A 71 -6.81 4.26 0.34
C TYR A 71 -5.37 4.66 0.71
N SER A 72 -4.52 4.90 -0.30
CA SER A 72 -3.12 5.31 -0.13
C SER A 72 -2.81 6.52 -1.01
N PRO A 73 -3.01 7.75 -0.52
CA PRO A 73 -2.74 8.96 -1.30
C PRO A 73 -1.25 9.30 -1.41
N PHE A 74 -0.44 8.85 -0.43
CA PHE A 74 1.01 9.03 -0.37
C PHE A 74 1.71 7.68 -0.16
N PRO A 75 2.96 7.52 -0.64
CA PRO A 75 3.82 6.38 -0.31
C PRO A 75 4.43 6.56 1.11
N LEU A 76 3.56 6.75 2.10
CA LEU A 76 3.93 7.02 3.49
C LEU A 76 3.06 6.16 4.41
N LEU A 77 3.68 5.23 5.14
CA LEU A 77 3.05 4.47 6.20
C LEU A 77 3.20 5.21 7.54
N LEU A 78 2.07 5.45 8.20
CA LEU A 78 1.97 6.10 9.49
C LEU A 78 1.63 5.07 10.56
N ASP A 79 2.46 4.98 11.60
CA ASP A 79 2.06 4.37 12.86
C ASP A 79 1.32 5.42 13.70
N LYS A 80 0.04 5.19 13.97
CA LYS A 80 -0.79 6.13 14.72
C LYS A 80 -0.44 6.22 16.20
N ASN A 81 0.23 5.20 16.76
CA ASN A 81 0.59 5.19 18.18
C ASN A 81 1.79 6.10 18.46
N THR A 82 2.76 6.10 17.54
CA THR A 82 4.01 6.87 17.66
C THR A 82 4.01 8.13 16.83
N ASN A 83 3.06 8.26 15.88
CA ASN A 83 2.99 9.34 14.89
C ASN A 83 4.27 9.44 14.02
N THR A 84 4.90 8.29 13.74
CA THR A 84 6.13 8.19 12.93
C THR A 84 5.81 7.67 11.53
N LEU A 85 6.60 8.11 10.54
CA LEU A 85 6.41 7.78 9.13
C LEU A 85 7.54 6.88 8.63
N ASN A 86 7.19 5.81 7.91
CA ASN A 86 8.14 4.92 7.23
C ASN A 86 9.27 4.37 8.12
N GLU A 87 9.03 4.23 9.42
CA GLU A 87 9.97 3.56 10.32
C GLU A 87 10.06 2.07 9.98
N GLU A 88 11.25 1.48 10.14
CA GLU A 88 11.50 0.06 9.81
C GLU A 88 10.46 -0.86 10.45
N LYS A 89 10.16 -0.66 11.74
CA LYS A 89 9.18 -1.46 12.48
C LYS A 89 7.78 -1.34 11.87
N THR A 90 7.39 -0.15 11.45
CA THR A 90 6.09 0.13 10.81
C THR A 90 6.01 -0.58 9.46
N ILE A 91 7.07 -0.49 8.64
CA ILE A 91 7.16 -1.16 7.34
C ILE A 91 7.09 -2.68 7.49
N GLN A 92 7.85 -3.26 8.41
CA GLN A 92 7.83 -4.72 8.65
C GLN A 92 6.46 -5.21 9.14
N THR A 93 5.80 -4.42 9.99
CA THR A 93 4.45 -4.74 10.46
C THR A 93 3.44 -4.65 9.32
N ALA A 94 3.55 -3.63 8.45
CA ALA A 94 2.73 -3.52 7.25
C ALA A 94 2.91 -4.75 6.34
N PHE A 95 4.15 -5.15 6.01
CA PHE A 95 4.41 -6.37 5.23
C PHE A 95 3.76 -7.61 5.83
N LYS A 96 3.84 -7.79 7.16
CA LYS A 96 3.17 -8.90 7.84
C LYS A 96 1.66 -8.86 7.61
N SER A 97 1.02 -7.71 7.76
CA SER A 97 -0.42 -7.56 7.54
C SER A 97 -0.81 -7.81 6.08
N TYR A 98 -0.04 -7.28 5.12
CA TYR A 98 -0.22 -7.55 3.70
C TYR A 98 -0.05 -9.04 3.34
N ARG A 99 0.87 -9.77 3.96
CA ARG A 99 0.99 -11.24 3.73
C ARG A 99 -0.21 -12.01 4.24
N ILE A 100 -0.69 -11.67 5.45
CA ILE A 100 -1.91 -12.29 6.02
C ILE A 100 -3.11 -12.03 5.11
N TRP A 101 -3.25 -10.78 4.68
CA TRP A 101 -4.28 -10.34 3.74
C TRP A 101 -4.17 -11.06 2.39
N TYR A 102 -2.97 -11.14 1.81
CA TYR A 102 -2.75 -11.81 0.52
C TYR A 102 -3.18 -13.28 0.56
N ASN A 103 -2.81 -14.00 1.62
CA ASN A 103 -3.23 -15.39 1.80
C ASN A 103 -4.76 -15.53 1.85
N LYS A 104 -5.46 -14.55 2.42
CA LYS A 104 -6.93 -14.53 2.43
C LYS A 104 -7.48 -14.27 1.03
N ILE A 105 -7.07 -13.18 0.35
CA ILE A 105 -7.64 -12.83 -0.96
C ILE A 105 -7.30 -13.84 -2.05
N ARG A 106 -6.12 -14.48 -1.97
CA ARG A 106 -5.71 -15.54 -2.91
C ARG A 106 -6.68 -16.72 -2.90
N SER A 107 -7.32 -16.99 -1.77
CA SER A 107 -8.27 -18.10 -1.63
C SER A 107 -9.68 -17.78 -2.17
N ILE A 108 -10.09 -16.51 -2.13
CA ILE A 108 -11.45 -16.08 -2.48
C ILE A 108 -11.56 -15.27 -3.78
N GLY A 109 -10.43 -14.80 -4.33
CA GLY A 109 -10.39 -13.91 -5.49
C GLY A 109 -10.39 -12.42 -5.11
N ILE A 110 -9.85 -11.59 -6.00
CA ILE A 110 -9.77 -10.14 -5.82
C ILE A 110 -11.16 -9.55 -5.81
N VAL A 111 -12.01 -9.90 -6.78
CA VAL A 111 -13.38 -9.33 -6.89
C VAL A 111 -14.19 -9.58 -5.62
N ALA A 112 -14.33 -10.84 -5.20
CA ALA A 112 -15.09 -11.18 -4.00
C ALA A 112 -14.51 -10.57 -2.72
N SER A 113 -13.18 -10.41 -2.65
CA SER A 113 -12.55 -9.76 -1.49
C SER A 113 -12.83 -8.25 -1.43
N ARG A 114 -12.99 -7.59 -2.58
CA ARG A 114 -13.34 -6.17 -2.66
C ARG A 114 -14.76 -5.92 -2.21
N GLU A 115 -15.70 -6.76 -2.66
CA GLU A 115 -17.10 -6.70 -2.21
C GLU A 115 -17.22 -6.87 -0.68
N GLN A 116 -16.30 -7.64 -0.08
CA GLN A 116 -16.20 -7.84 1.36
C GLN A 116 -15.37 -6.77 2.09
N HIS A 117 -14.88 -5.74 1.38
CA HIS A 117 -14.08 -4.64 1.95
C HIS A 117 -12.86 -5.13 2.75
N ILE A 118 -12.16 -6.14 2.23
CA ILE A 118 -11.00 -6.74 2.92
C ILE A 118 -9.73 -5.93 2.61
N ALA A 119 -9.34 -5.06 3.54
CA ALA A 119 -8.10 -4.28 3.43
C ALA A 119 -6.88 -4.97 4.08
N PRO A 120 -5.66 -4.67 3.62
CA PRO A 120 -4.43 -5.26 4.16
C PRO A 120 -4.00 -4.67 5.50
N LEU A 121 -4.25 -3.39 5.75
CA LEU A 121 -3.84 -2.72 6.98
C LEU A 121 -4.98 -2.60 7.99
N ASP A 122 -4.62 -2.50 9.27
CA ASP A 122 -5.53 -2.34 10.39
C ASP A 122 -5.64 -0.86 10.86
N LYS A 123 -6.21 -0.64 12.05
CA LYS A 123 -6.42 0.72 12.58
C LYS A 123 -5.13 1.42 13.03
N ASN A 124 -4.08 0.67 13.36
CA ASN A 124 -2.88 1.19 14.01
C ASN A 124 -1.84 1.67 13.01
N ILE A 125 -1.70 0.95 11.89
CA ILE A 125 -0.82 1.36 10.78
C ILE A 125 -1.71 1.71 9.60
N VAL A 126 -1.57 2.93 9.08
CA VAL A 126 -2.36 3.41 7.94
C VAL A 126 -1.48 4.10 6.93
N TRP A 127 -1.98 4.25 5.71
CA TRP A 127 -1.38 5.19 4.77
C TRP A 127 -1.66 6.62 5.20
N TYR A 128 -0.66 7.49 5.12
CA TYR A 128 -0.77 8.89 5.52
C TYR A 128 -1.85 9.60 4.69
N SER A 129 -2.77 10.29 5.38
CA SER A 129 -3.98 10.89 4.80
C SER A 129 -4.92 9.92 4.06
N GLY A 130 -4.66 8.61 4.14
CA GLY A 130 -5.52 7.58 3.58
C GLY A 130 -6.76 7.34 4.43
N SER A 131 -7.82 6.92 3.76
CA SER A 131 -9.07 6.53 4.42
C SER A 131 -9.05 5.03 4.73
N SER A 132 -9.67 4.63 5.85
CA SER A 132 -10.02 3.22 6.04
C SER A 132 -11.04 2.81 4.99
N TRP A 133 -10.83 1.65 4.37
CA TRP A 133 -11.77 1.05 3.43
C TRP A 133 -12.87 0.27 4.15
#